data_AF-A0A919VSK2-F1
#
_entry.id   AF-A0A919VSK2-F1
#
_cell.length_a   1.000
_cell.length_b   1.000
_cell.length_c   1.000
_cell.angle_alpha   90.00
_cell.angle_beta   90.00
_cell.angle_gamma   90.00
#
_symmetry.space_group_name_H-M   'P 1'
#
loop_
_entity.id
_entity.type
_entity.pdbx_description
1 polymer ?
#
loop_
_entity_poly.entity_id
_entity_poly.type
_entity_poly.pdbx_seq_one_letter_code
_entity_poly.pdbx_strand_id
1 'polypeptide(L)'
;MNGRHGKRPPESAPGPDASDGRDWFEPRAAVTEPTQVLPLVSASPPRLPPPMVVARAVIVYQERPRRPWRLWVFTVALVALTVGVVLGQTAAFDPVYRPAAGAQTEPPPVVPSPSTLQQPWPEAAHRVTAPLGAVRTRRFEVAGASAVLRVRGVDLGENLLDIATTDRGAIPALTETEKSSRLELTPTGQAGTVGAEIQLNSKVAWTLKLAGGSSEQLIDMRTGGVAGIEVTGGTNQLVLQLPEPKGTVRISVSGTVGELIVRTAGGTPVRLRLRGGAKTATVAGPPRKAKAGATLTSPGWSAAKNRYDLVASDAVTSASWAAS
;
A
#
# COMPACT_ATOMS: atom_id res chain seq x y z
N MET A 1 -18.50 -69.21 15.43
CA MET A 1 -19.04 -67.99 16.05
C MET A 1 -18.34 -67.77 17.38
N ASN A 2 -18.16 -66.51 17.81
CA ASN A 2 -17.96 -66.06 19.20
C ASN A 2 -17.95 -64.52 19.19
N GLY A 3 -18.37 -63.80 20.23
CA GLY A 3 -18.98 -64.21 21.50
C GLY A 3 -18.85 -63.04 22.49
N ARG A 4 -19.97 -62.43 22.92
CA ARG A 4 -19.96 -61.14 23.65
C ARG A 4 -19.38 -61.23 25.07
N HIS A 5 -18.71 -60.14 25.46
CA HIS A 5 -18.57 -59.53 26.79
C HIS A 5 -18.75 -60.38 28.07
N GLY A 6 -17.72 -60.35 28.92
CA GLY A 6 -17.86 -60.40 30.39
C GLY A 6 -17.09 -59.24 31.04
N LYS A 7 -17.68 -58.56 32.03
CA LYS A 7 -17.02 -57.53 32.86
C LYS A 7 -16.78 -58.05 34.29
N ARG A 8 -15.68 -57.63 34.92
CA ARG A 8 -15.67 -57.06 36.29
C ARG A 8 -14.36 -56.25 36.56
N PRO A 9 -14.36 -55.28 37.49
CA PRO A 9 -13.22 -54.41 37.86
C PRO A 9 -12.52 -54.96 39.16
N PRO A 10 -11.65 -54.26 39.94
CA PRO A 10 -11.64 -52.83 40.35
C PRO A 10 -10.82 -51.91 39.41
N GLU A 11 -10.53 -50.62 39.68
CA GLU A 11 -10.67 -49.80 40.90
C GLU A 11 -10.94 -48.31 40.56
N SER A 12 -11.78 -47.61 41.34
CA SER A 12 -12.03 -46.17 41.16
C SER A 12 -12.81 -45.54 42.33
N ALA A 13 -12.41 -44.33 42.75
CA ALA A 13 -13.00 -43.51 43.83
C ALA A 13 -12.74 -44.05 45.26
N PRO A 14 -12.68 -43.19 46.31
CA PRO A 14 -13.20 -41.82 46.39
C PRO A 14 -12.18 -40.73 46.78
N GLY A 15 -12.66 -39.47 46.78
CA GLY A 15 -12.16 -38.39 47.66
C GLY A 15 -13.28 -38.01 48.66
N PRO A 16 -13.43 -36.75 49.09
CA PRO A 16 -12.51 -35.62 49.01
C PRO A 16 -12.26 -34.92 50.37
N ASP A 17 -11.08 -34.32 50.55
CA ASP A 17 -10.82 -33.19 51.45
C ASP A 17 -9.70 -32.36 50.78
N ALA A 18 -9.70 -31.02 50.70
CA ALA A 18 -10.01 -29.96 51.67
C ALA A 18 -8.85 -29.72 52.67
N SER A 19 -8.17 -28.58 52.51
CA SER A 19 -7.15 -27.98 53.40
C SER A 19 -6.01 -28.88 53.91
N ASP A 20 -4.76 -28.56 53.57
CA ASP A 20 -3.93 -27.65 54.39
C ASP A 20 -2.66 -27.20 53.62
N GLY A 21 -1.78 -26.40 54.23
CA GLY A 21 -0.34 -26.39 53.92
C GLY A 21 0.16 -25.36 52.91
N ARG A 22 -0.28 -24.09 52.99
CA ARG A 22 0.43 -22.96 52.36
C ARG A 22 0.78 -21.88 53.38
N ASP A 23 1.87 -22.10 54.11
CA ASP A 23 2.51 -21.08 54.93
C ASP A 23 4.02 -21.03 54.65
N TRP A 24 4.51 -19.82 54.36
CA TRP A 24 5.82 -19.27 54.75
C TRP A 24 6.00 -17.86 54.15
N PHE A 25 5.13 -16.92 54.54
CA PHE A 25 5.45 -15.47 54.60
C PHE A 25 4.36 -14.76 55.43
N GLU A 26 4.71 -14.37 56.67
CA GLU A 26 3.74 -13.86 57.65
C GLU A 26 3.20 -12.45 57.31
N PRO A 27 1.87 -12.24 57.35
CA PRO A 27 1.30 -10.91 57.55
C PRO A 27 1.25 -10.61 59.07
N ARG A 28 2.00 -9.61 59.54
CA ARG A 28 1.89 -9.18 60.95
C ARG A 28 0.50 -8.62 61.25
N ALA A 29 -0.18 -9.25 62.20
CA ALA A 29 -1.51 -8.84 62.64
C ALA A 29 -1.53 -7.48 63.34
N ALA A 30 -2.65 -6.77 63.24
CA ALA A 30 -2.95 -5.64 64.10
C ALA A 30 -3.31 -6.13 65.52
N VAL A 31 -2.89 -5.39 66.54
CA VAL A 31 -3.26 -5.64 67.94
C VAL A 31 -4.18 -4.52 68.42
N THR A 32 -5.18 -4.90 69.21
CA THR A 32 -6.33 -4.09 69.65
C THR A 32 -6.01 -3.01 70.68
N GLU A 33 -6.74 -1.89 70.59
CA GLU A 33 -7.36 -1.28 71.76
C GLU A 33 -8.88 -1.15 71.53
N PRO A 34 -9.74 -1.61 72.46
CA PRO A 34 -11.19 -1.41 72.39
C PRO A 34 -11.67 -0.35 73.39
N THR A 35 -12.82 0.30 73.11
CA THR A 35 -13.97 0.50 74.04
C THR A 35 -14.89 1.67 73.61
N GLN A 36 -16.21 1.38 73.62
CA GLN A 36 -17.43 2.20 73.81
C GLN A 36 -17.43 3.75 73.76
N VAL A 37 -18.54 4.48 73.52
CA VAL A 37 -19.81 4.34 72.74
C VAL A 37 -20.76 5.52 73.10
N LEU A 38 -21.53 6.07 72.13
CA LEU A 38 -22.68 7.01 72.29
C LEU A 38 -22.40 8.49 72.72
N PRO A 39 -23.36 9.46 72.55
CA PRO A 39 -23.01 10.80 72.04
C PRO A 39 -23.70 12.05 72.69
N LEU A 40 -23.41 13.21 72.08
CA LEU A 40 -24.23 14.45 71.95
C LEU A 40 -24.00 15.62 72.96
N VAL A 41 -24.19 16.83 72.41
CA VAL A 41 -24.40 18.17 73.05
C VAL A 41 -23.18 19.13 73.12
N SER A 42 -23.24 20.12 72.21
CA SER A 42 -22.84 21.55 72.29
C SER A 42 -21.70 22.06 73.20
N ALA A 43 -20.68 22.67 72.58
CA ALA A 43 -20.13 23.97 73.01
C ALA A 43 -19.37 24.73 71.87
N SER A 44 -19.47 26.07 71.90
CA SER A 44 -18.66 27.09 71.19
C SER A 44 -18.51 28.28 72.17
N PRO A 45 -17.65 29.33 71.96
CA PRO A 45 -16.82 29.69 70.79
C PRO A 45 -15.31 29.44 71.09
N PRO A 46 -14.29 30.35 71.12
CA PRO A 46 -14.18 31.81 70.92
C PRO A 46 -13.62 32.19 69.51
N ARG A 47 -12.72 33.19 69.40
CA ARG A 47 -11.96 33.59 68.20
C ARG A 47 -10.57 34.17 68.58
N LEU A 48 -9.63 34.15 67.62
CA LEU A 48 -8.34 34.88 67.57
C LEU A 48 -7.26 34.46 68.60
N PRO A 49 -5.97 34.80 68.39
CA PRO A 49 -5.33 35.50 67.25
C PRO A 49 -4.36 34.61 66.42
N PRO A 50 -3.90 35.06 65.23
CA PRO A 50 -2.99 34.28 64.37
C PRO A 50 -1.50 34.48 64.69
N PRO A 51 -0.65 33.43 64.59
CA PRO A 51 0.81 33.56 64.64
C PRO A 51 1.39 34.05 63.30
N MET A 52 2.43 34.89 63.36
CA MET A 52 3.15 35.37 62.18
C MET A 52 3.95 34.25 61.51
N VAL A 53 3.74 34.01 60.21
CA VAL A 53 4.58 33.12 59.41
C VAL A 53 5.57 33.96 58.59
N VAL A 54 6.86 33.63 58.69
CA VAL A 54 7.93 34.34 57.99
C VAL A 54 7.84 34.11 56.48
N ALA A 55 7.48 35.15 55.73
CA ALA A 55 7.33 35.10 54.29
C ALA A 55 8.70 34.98 53.58
N ARG A 56 9.09 33.76 53.21
CA ARG A 56 10.13 33.54 52.20
C ARG A 56 9.61 34.04 50.84
N ALA A 57 10.05 35.23 50.44
CA ALA A 57 9.76 35.79 49.13
C ALA A 57 10.51 35.04 48.01
N VAL A 58 9.98 33.88 47.61
CA VAL A 58 10.39 33.22 46.36
C VAL A 58 9.79 34.03 45.21
N ILE A 59 10.66 34.71 44.45
CA ILE A 59 10.24 35.40 43.22
C ILE A 59 9.88 34.33 42.19
N VAL A 60 8.60 33.97 42.13
CA VAL A 60 8.07 33.08 41.10
C VAL A 60 8.12 33.84 39.78
N TYR A 61 9.18 33.59 39.00
CA TYR A 61 9.30 34.07 37.64
C TYR A 61 8.29 33.32 36.77
N GLN A 62 7.05 33.82 36.78
CA GLN A 62 6.02 33.45 35.81
C GLN A 62 6.47 33.91 34.44
N GLU A 63 7.25 33.07 33.76
CA GLU A 63 7.48 33.16 32.33
C GLU A 63 6.15 32.94 31.61
N ARG A 64 5.33 34.01 31.56
CA ARG A 64 4.20 34.10 30.64
C ARG A 64 4.76 33.79 29.24
N PRO A 65 4.39 32.68 28.60
CA PRO A 65 4.95 32.34 27.31
C PRO A 65 4.54 33.45 26.34
N ARG A 66 5.49 34.31 25.96
CA ARG A 66 5.33 35.38 24.97
C ARG A 66 5.23 34.73 23.59
N ARG A 67 4.10 34.06 23.39
CA ARG A 67 3.71 33.26 22.23
C ARG A 67 4.04 34.07 20.97
N PRO A 68 5.04 33.67 20.17
CA PRO A 68 5.58 34.53 19.12
C PRO A 68 4.58 34.64 17.97
N TRP A 69 3.66 35.59 18.07
CA TRP A 69 2.60 35.84 17.07
C TRP A 69 3.19 36.03 15.66
N ARG A 70 4.39 36.63 15.58
CA ARG A 70 5.18 36.76 14.34
C ARG A 70 5.44 35.43 13.61
N LEU A 71 5.64 34.31 14.31
CA LEU A 71 5.85 32.99 13.68
C LEU A 71 4.57 32.50 12.95
N TRP A 72 3.39 32.75 13.53
CA TRP A 72 2.11 32.45 12.86
C TRP A 72 1.86 33.36 11.65
N VAL A 73 2.23 34.64 11.73
CA VAL A 73 2.15 35.57 10.59
C VAL A 73 3.04 35.10 9.44
N PHE A 74 4.26 34.63 9.70
CA PHE A 74 5.12 34.03 8.67
C PHE A 74 4.51 32.78 8.03
N THR A 75 3.85 31.92 8.82
CA THR A 75 3.20 30.70 8.29
C THR A 75 2.03 31.05 7.38
N VAL A 76 1.17 32.00 7.80
CA VAL A 76 0.04 32.47 6.99
C VAL A 76 0.51 33.20 5.74
N ALA A 77 1.57 34.01 5.82
CA ALA A 77 2.17 34.67 4.67
C ALA A 77 2.74 33.67 3.65
N LEU A 78 3.40 32.60 4.11
CA LEU A 78 3.94 31.56 3.23
C LEU A 78 2.82 30.81 2.49
N VAL A 79 1.75 30.42 3.19
CA VAL A 79 0.58 29.78 2.59
C VAL A 79 -0.12 30.72 1.60
N ALA A 80 -0.32 31.99 1.98
CA ALA A 80 -0.90 33.01 1.10
C ALA A 80 -0.06 33.24 -0.17
N LEU A 81 1.27 33.22 -0.07
CA LEU A 81 2.16 33.32 -1.24
C LEU A 81 2.01 32.11 -2.17
N THR A 82 1.96 30.89 -1.63
CA THR A 82 1.76 29.67 -2.44
C THR A 82 0.40 29.60 -3.11
N VAL A 83 -0.67 30.09 -2.47
CA VAL A 83 -2.00 30.17 -3.09
C VAL A 83 -2.07 31.32 -4.11
N GLY A 84 -1.45 32.46 -3.82
CA GLY A 84 -1.41 33.64 -4.70
C GLY A 84 -0.69 33.36 -6.02
N VAL A 85 0.44 32.64 -5.99
CA VAL A 85 1.17 32.26 -7.22
C VAL A 85 0.37 31.29 -8.09
N VAL A 86 -0.45 30.42 -7.51
CA VAL A 86 -1.30 29.46 -8.25
C VAL A 86 -2.55 30.12 -8.85
N LEU A 87 -3.05 31.22 -8.27
CA LEU A 87 -4.20 31.97 -8.79
C LEU A 87 -3.81 33.18 -9.66
N GLY A 88 -2.55 33.62 -9.62
CA GLY A 88 -2.06 34.83 -10.31
C GLY A 88 -1.98 34.77 -11.84
N GLN A 89 -2.33 33.65 -12.48
CA GLN A 89 -2.22 33.47 -13.94
C GLN A 89 -3.56 33.47 -14.69
N THR A 90 -4.71 33.65 -14.03
CA THR A 90 -6.03 33.58 -14.68
C THR A 90 -6.52 34.89 -15.31
N ALA A 91 -5.62 35.84 -15.63
CA ALA A 91 -5.98 37.22 -15.97
C ALA A 91 -5.12 37.86 -17.08
N ALA A 92 -4.90 37.18 -18.21
CA ALA A 92 -4.33 37.79 -19.43
C ALA A 92 -4.62 36.99 -20.74
N PHE A 93 -5.83 36.44 -20.91
CA PHE A 93 -6.24 35.83 -22.18
C PHE A 93 -7.65 36.28 -22.58
N ASP A 94 -7.73 37.43 -23.25
CA ASP A 94 -8.82 37.74 -24.18
C ASP A 94 -8.53 37.04 -25.52
N PRO A 95 -9.29 36.00 -25.91
CA PRO A 95 -9.13 35.37 -27.21
C PRO A 95 -9.73 36.26 -28.31
N VAL A 96 -8.96 37.26 -28.76
CA VAL A 96 -9.26 38.00 -30.00
C VAL A 96 -9.30 37.00 -31.15
N TYR A 97 -10.52 36.67 -31.58
CA TYR A 97 -10.79 35.67 -32.62
C TYR A 97 -10.25 36.15 -33.98
N ARG A 98 -8.99 35.84 -34.26
CA ARG A 98 -8.43 35.90 -35.61
C ARG A 98 -8.89 34.64 -36.37
N PRO A 99 -9.61 34.76 -37.49
CA PRO A 99 -9.92 33.60 -38.33
C PRO A 99 -8.63 33.09 -38.99
N ALA A 100 -8.04 32.04 -38.42
CA ALA A 100 -6.83 31.42 -38.94
C ALA A 100 -7.13 30.59 -40.20
N ALA A 101 -7.09 31.26 -41.36
CA ALA A 101 -7.04 30.60 -42.66
C ALA A 101 -5.68 29.87 -42.82
N GLY A 102 -5.57 28.67 -42.26
CA GLY A 102 -4.31 27.94 -42.15
C GLY A 102 -4.41 26.70 -41.28
N ALA A 103 -5.46 25.88 -41.45
CA ALA A 103 -5.66 24.65 -40.70
C ALA A 103 -4.66 23.55 -41.13
N GLN A 104 -3.43 23.61 -40.62
CA GLN A 104 -2.54 22.45 -40.62
C GLN A 104 -3.10 21.41 -39.64
N THR A 105 -3.24 20.16 -40.09
CA THR A 105 -3.85 19.09 -39.31
C THR A 105 -2.97 18.73 -38.11
N GLU A 106 -3.44 19.02 -36.90
CA GLU A 106 -2.85 18.51 -35.67
C GLU A 106 -2.94 16.96 -35.69
N PRO A 107 -1.81 16.23 -35.56
CA PRO A 107 -1.84 14.78 -35.63
C PRO A 107 -2.58 14.20 -34.41
N PRO A 108 -3.32 13.09 -34.57
CA PRO A 108 -4.06 12.49 -33.47
C PRO A 108 -3.11 12.07 -32.33
N PRO A 109 -3.59 12.05 -31.07
CA PRO A 109 -2.77 11.69 -29.91
C PRO A 109 -2.15 10.30 -30.12
N VAL A 110 -0.82 10.26 -30.16
CA VAL A 110 -0.06 9.05 -30.45
C VAL A 110 -0.17 8.09 -29.27
N VAL A 111 -1.13 7.16 -29.36
CA VAL A 111 -1.10 5.94 -28.56
C VAL A 111 0.23 5.24 -28.86
N PRO A 112 1.09 4.97 -27.87
CA PRO A 112 2.40 4.38 -28.13
C PRO A 112 2.22 3.01 -28.79
N SER A 113 2.70 2.89 -30.02
CA SER A 113 2.69 1.64 -30.78
C SER A 113 3.45 0.56 -30.00
N PRO A 114 3.04 -0.72 -30.05
CA PRO A 114 3.66 -1.78 -29.23
C PRO A 114 5.18 -1.92 -29.45
N SER A 115 5.68 -1.49 -30.60
CA SER A 115 7.11 -1.40 -30.93
C SER A 115 7.96 -0.58 -29.94
N THR A 116 7.39 0.40 -29.21
CA THR A 116 8.14 1.17 -28.20
C THR A 116 8.54 0.34 -26.98
N LEU A 117 7.92 -0.83 -26.78
CA LEU A 117 8.30 -1.80 -25.76
C LEU A 117 9.48 -2.70 -26.19
N GLN A 118 10.04 -2.51 -27.40
CA GLN A 118 11.17 -3.28 -27.93
C GLN A 118 12.45 -2.45 -28.12
N GLN A 119 12.53 -1.29 -27.45
CA GLN A 119 13.78 -0.53 -27.32
C GLN A 119 14.91 -1.45 -26.79
N PRO A 120 16.08 -1.53 -27.44
CA PRO A 120 17.23 -2.22 -26.86
C PRO A 120 17.69 -1.49 -25.59
N TRP A 121 18.24 -2.25 -24.64
CA TRP A 121 18.76 -1.73 -23.38
C TRP A 121 19.76 -0.57 -23.60
N PRO A 122 19.61 0.59 -22.93
CA PRO A 122 20.55 1.68 -23.09
C PRO A 122 21.90 1.32 -22.48
N GLU A 123 22.99 1.56 -23.23
CA GLU A 123 24.38 1.25 -22.86
C GLU A 123 24.84 1.95 -21.56
N ALA A 124 24.13 3.00 -21.14
CA ALA A 124 24.37 3.71 -19.90
C ALA A 124 23.76 3.04 -18.64
N ALA A 125 22.96 1.98 -18.78
CA ALA A 125 22.24 1.35 -17.69
C ALA A 125 23.14 0.49 -16.78
N HIS A 126 22.89 0.54 -15.47
CA HIS A 126 23.38 -0.49 -14.55
C HIS A 126 22.53 -1.75 -14.72
N ARG A 127 23.16 -2.91 -14.94
CA ARG A 127 22.48 -4.18 -15.26
C ARG A 127 22.74 -5.27 -14.22
N VAL A 128 21.73 -6.08 -13.92
CA VAL A 128 21.77 -7.21 -12.99
C VAL A 128 21.04 -8.40 -13.61
N THR A 129 21.63 -9.59 -13.51
CA THR A 129 21.04 -10.87 -13.96
C THR A 129 21.09 -11.90 -12.84
N ALA A 130 20.28 -12.95 -12.93
CA ALA A 130 20.35 -14.10 -12.04
C ALA A 130 20.02 -15.40 -12.82
N PRO A 131 20.57 -16.58 -12.45
CA PRO A 131 20.33 -17.84 -13.14
C PRO A 131 18.98 -18.49 -12.77
N LEU A 132 18.36 -19.20 -13.73
CA LEU A 132 17.04 -19.86 -13.61
C LEU A 132 17.06 -21.07 -12.68
N GLY A 133 18.04 -21.97 -12.86
CA GLY A 133 18.11 -23.23 -12.16
C GLY A 133 16.79 -24.02 -12.20
N ALA A 134 16.40 -24.58 -11.05
CA ALA A 134 15.16 -25.35 -10.91
C ALA A 134 13.89 -24.51 -10.65
N VAL A 135 13.97 -23.17 -10.69
CA VAL A 135 12.84 -22.30 -10.30
C VAL A 135 11.66 -22.45 -11.27
N ARG A 136 10.45 -22.58 -10.72
CA ARG A 136 9.17 -22.62 -11.48
C ARG A 136 8.10 -21.68 -10.94
N THR A 137 8.23 -21.22 -9.70
CA THR A 137 7.36 -20.22 -9.06
C THR A 137 8.21 -19.29 -8.21
N ARG A 138 8.05 -17.97 -8.32
CA ARG A 138 8.78 -17.01 -7.45
C ARG A 138 8.01 -15.71 -7.25
N ARG A 139 8.29 -15.01 -6.14
CA ARG A 139 7.89 -13.62 -5.94
C ARG A 139 8.95 -12.68 -6.53
N PHE A 140 8.52 -11.60 -7.19
CA PHE A 140 9.38 -10.50 -7.59
C PHE A 140 8.86 -9.21 -6.94
N GLU A 141 9.68 -8.57 -6.12
CA GLU A 141 9.33 -7.35 -5.39
C GLU A 141 10.16 -6.16 -5.88
N VAL A 142 9.51 -5.04 -6.19
CA VAL A 142 10.17 -3.74 -6.41
C VAL A 142 9.85 -2.82 -5.23
N ALA A 143 10.89 -2.30 -4.60
CA ALA A 143 10.81 -1.39 -3.46
C ALA A 143 11.60 -0.09 -3.72
N GLY A 144 11.20 0.99 -3.02
CA GLY A 144 11.63 2.36 -3.33
C GLY A 144 10.75 3.01 -4.41
N ALA A 145 10.64 4.33 -4.39
CA ALA A 145 9.89 5.07 -5.41
C ALA A 145 10.69 5.16 -6.72
N SER A 146 9.99 5.32 -7.84
CA SER A 146 10.58 5.46 -9.18
C SER A 146 9.73 6.38 -10.06
N ALA A 147 10.23 6.83 -11.19
CA ALA A 147 9.43 7.51 -12.20
C ALA A 147 8.71 6.50 -13.10
N VAL A 148 9.41 5.48 -13.57
CA VAL A 148 8.92 4.50 -14.56
C VAL A 148 9.40 3.10 -14.20
N LEU A 149 8.49 2.13 -14.23
CA LEU A 149 8.80 0.70 -14.18
C LEU A 149 8.20 -0.01 -15.39
N ARG A 150 9.03 -0.80 -16.09
CA ARG A 150 8.59 -1.69 -17.18
C ARG A 150 8.96 -3.11 -16.83
N VAL A 151 7.95 -3.98 -16.73
CA VAL A 151 8.10 -5.41 -16.43
C VAL A 151 7.62 -6.22 -17.61
N ARG A 152 8.45 -7.12 -18.14
CA ARG A 152 8.14 -7.95 -19.31
C ARG A 152 8.39 -9.44 -19.06
N GLY A 153 7.48 -10.29 -19.52
CA GLY A 153 7.72 -11.73 -19.65
C GLY A 153 8.55 -12.02 -20.90
N VAL A 154 9.65 -12.76 -20.78
CA VAL A 154 10.54 -13.10 -21.91
C VAL A 154 11.07 -14.54 -21.73
N ASP A 155 11.27 -15.31 -22.80
CA ASP A 155 12.12 -16.51 -22.66
C ASP A 155 13.58 -16.07 -22.58
N LEU A 156 14.11 -16.06 -21.36
CA LEU A 156 15.49 -15.68 -21.05
C LEU A 156 16.47 -16.86 -21.07
N GLY A 157 16.07 -17.99 -21.66
CA GLY A 157 16.88 -19.21 -21.69
C GLY A 157 17.09 -19.75 -20.28
N GLU A 158 18.35 -19.71 -19.83
CA GLU A 158 18.84 -20.14 -18.51
C GLU A 158 18.97 -18.99 -17.50
N ASN A 159 18.67 -17.73 -17.87
CA ASN A 159 18.58 -16.62 -16.92
C ASN A 159 17.17 -16.55 -16.34
N LEU A 160 17.04 -16.34 -15.02
CA LEU A 160 15.77 -16.15 -14.32
C LEU A 160 15.17 -14.77 -14.58
N LEU A 161 16.04 -13.77 -14.61
CA LEU A 161 15.71 -12.36 -14.79
C LEU A 161 16.89 -11.63 -15.43
N ASP A 162 16.57 -10.52 -16.08
CA ASP A 162 17.52 -9.56 -16.65
C ASP A 162 16.94 -8.17 -16.40
N ILE A 163 17.64 -7.36 -15.61
CA ILE A 163 17.18 -6.06 -15.12
C ILE A 163 18.23 -5.03 -15.49
N ALA A 164 17.81 -3.88 -15.99
CA ALA A 164 18.67 -2.71 -16.07
C ALA A 164 17.91 -1.42 -15.75
N THR A 165 18.62 -0.42 -15.26
CA THR A 165 18.04 0.90 -14.99
C THR A 165 17.71 1.64 -16.29
N THR A 166 16.77 2.60 -16.22
CA THR A 166 16.43 3.44 -17.39
C THR A 166 17.65 4.20 -17.92
N ASP A 167 18.50 4.68 -17.02
CA ASP A 167 19.76 5.37 -17.27
C ASP A 167 20.64 5.31 -15.99
N ARG A 168 21.53 6.29 -15.75
CA ARG A 168 22.44 6.35 -14.57
C ARG A 168 21.83 7.02 -13.33
N GLY A 169 20.57 7.45 -13.37
CA GLY A 169 19.87 8.10 -12.25
C GLY A 169 19.61 7.19 -11.04
N ALA A 170 19.78 5.87 -11.19
CA ALA A 170 19.69 4.90 -10.11
C ALA A 170 20.76 3.81 -10.20
N ILE A 171 21.08 3.20 -9.06
CA ILE A 171 21.80 1.92 -8.93
C ILE A 171 20.79 0.86 -8.49
N PRO A 172 20.73 -0.31 -9.18
CA PRO A 172 19.89 -1.43 -8.81
C PRO A 172 20.59 -2.33 -7.79
N ALA A 173 19.92 -2.61 -6.68
CA ALA A 173 20.34 -3.62 -5.71
C ALA A 173 19.35 -4.78 -5.73
N LEU A 174 19.82 -5.99 -6.08
CA LEU A 174 19.00 -7.20 -6.09
C LEU A 174 19.33 -8.07 -4.86
N THR A 175 18.35 -8.23 -3.97
CA THR A 175 18.42 -9.17 -2.85
C THR A 175 17.66 -10.44 -3.20
N GLU A 176 18.34 -11.58 -3.08
CA GLU A 176 17.83 -12.90 -3.49
C GLU A 176 17.54 -13.78 -2.27
N THR A 177 16.38 -14.44 -2.26
CA THR A 177 16.04 -15.51 -1.30
C THR A 177 15.51 -16.74 -2.05
N GLU A 178 15.36 -17.88 -1.37
CA GLU A 178 14.75 -19.09 -1.96
C GLU A 178 13.44 -18.83 -2.74
N LYS A 179 12.62 -17.87 -2.26
CA LYS A 179 11.23 -17.68 -2.72
C LYS A 179 10.96 -16.29 -3.30
N SER A 180 11.91 -15.35 -3.17
CA SER A 180 11.76 -13.98 -3.68
C SER A 180 13.03 -13.42 -4.29
N SER A 181 12.87 -12.70 -5.40
CA SER A 181 13.76 -11.61 -5.82
C SER A 181 13.23 -10.30 -5.27
N ARG A 182 14.09 -9.43 -4.74
CA ARG A 182 13.71 -8.08 -4.31
C ARG A 182 14.69 -7.05 -4.88
N LEU A 183 14.19 -6.21 -5.78
CA LEU A 183 14.89 -5.08 -6.37
C LEU A 183 14.64 -3.81 -5.53
N GLU A 184 15.72 -3.14 -5.16
CA GLU A 184 15.71 -1.73 -4.75
C GLU A 184 16.39 -0.88 -5.82
N LEU A 185 15.86 0.33 -6.05
CA LEU A 185 16.47 1.34 -6.91
C LEU A 185 16.94 2.51 -6.06
N THR A 186 18.24 2.62 -5.82
CA THR A 186 18.84 3.71 -5.05
C THR A 186 19.16 4.88 -5.98
N PRO A 187 18.57 6.08 -5.78
CA PRO A 187 18.89 7.24 -6.62
C PRO A 187 20.36 7.65 -6.47
N THR A 188 21.03 7.98 -7.58
CA THR A 188 22.47 8.38 -7.56
C THR A 188 22.70 9.85 -7.25
N GLY A 189 21.65 10.67 -7.27
CA GLY A 189 21.75 12.14 -7.25
C GLY A 189 22.27 12.75 -8.56
N GLN A 190 22.61 11.93 -9.57
CA GLN A 190 22.98 12.40 -10.91
C GLN A 190 21.73 12.71 -11.74
N ALA A 191 21.90 13.49 -12.82
CA ALA A 191 20.83 13.71 -13.79
C ALA A 191 20.44 12.40 -14.48
N GLY A 192 19.16 12.02 -14.40
CA GLY A 192 18.65 10.77 -14.92
C GLY A 192 17.29 10.40 -14.33
N THR A 193 16.82 9.20 -14.67
CA THR A 193 15.52 8.65 -14.35
C THR A 193 15.68 7.51 -13.35
N VAL A 194 15.15 7.68 -12.13
CA VAL A 194 15.01 6.56 -11.18
C VAL A 194 13.96 5.60 -11.73
N GLY A 195 14.38 4.53 -12.39
CA GLY A 195 13.48 3.60 -13.05
C GLY A 195 14.21 2.38 -13.58
N ALA A 196 13.46 1.36 -13.96
CA ALA A 196 14.01 0.11 -14.45
C ALA A 196 13.14 -0.56 -15.51
N GLU A 197 13.84 -1.20 -16.43
CA GLU A 197 13.33 -2.17 -17.39
C GLU A 197 13.70 -3.57 -16.83
N ILE A 198 12.70 -4.45 -16.72
CA ILE A 198 12.76 -5.68 -15.92
C ILE A 198 12.20 -6.81 -16.77
N GLN A 199 13.07 -7.72 -17.23
CA GLN A 199 12.67 -8.92 -17.95
C GLN A 199 12.66 -10.11 -16.99
N LEU A 200 11.59 -10.89 -17.01
CA LEU A 200 11.34 -12.03 -16.13
C LEU A 200 11.13 -13.29 -16.97
N ASN A 201 11.77 -14.40 -16.60
CA ASN A 201 11.71 -15.62 -17.41
C ASN A 201 10.28 -16.19 -17.49
N SER A 202 9.80 -16.42 -18.71
CA SER A 202 8.47 -16.94 -19.05
C SER A 202 8.18 -18.34 -18.47
N LYS A 203 9.23 -19.14 -18.23
CA LYS A 203 9.17 -20.50 -17.67
C LYS A 203 8.80 -20.52 -16.17
N VAL A 204 8.69 -19.35 -15.54
CA VAL A 204 8.35 -19.16 -14.12
C VAL A 204 6.99 -18.48 -13.97
N ALA A 205 6.19 -18.95 -13.00
CA ALA A 205 4.97 -18.28 -12.59
C ALA A 205 5.26 -17.26 -11.48
N TRP A 206 5.06 -15.98 -11.79
CA TRP A 206 5.48 -14.85 -10.97
C TRP A 206 4.36 -14.30 -10.09
N THR A 207 4.67 -14.03 -8.82
CA THR A 207 3.89 -13.12 -7.98
C THR A 207 4.60 -11.78 -7.93
N LEU A 208 4.06 -10.76 -8.61
CA LEU A 208 4.66 -9.44 -8.67
C LEU A 208 4.18 -8.59 -7.48
N LYS A 209 5.09 -7.84 -6.84
CA LYS A 209 4.75 -6.86 -5.79
C LYS A 209 5.46 -5.53 -6.05
N LEU A 210 4.69 -4.52 -6.43
CA LEU A 210 5.16 -3.17 -6.70
C LEU A 210 4.83 -2.30 -5.48
N ALA A 211 5.74 -2.28 -4.51
CA ALA A 211 5.58 -1.56 -3.26
C ALA A 211 5.91 -0.06 -3.42
N GLY A 212 6.80 0.26 -4.36
CA GLY A 212 7.11 1.64 -4.76
C GLY A 212 5.96 2.32 -5.48
N GLY A 213 5.76 3.62 -5.21
CA GLY A 213 4.96 4.48 -6.07
C GLY A 213 5.76 4.93 -7.29
N SER A 214 5.08 5.20 -8.41
CA SER A 214 5.71 5.73 -9.62
C SER A 214 4.76 6.45 -10.56
N SER A 215 5.27 7.30 -11.46
CA SER A 215 4.42 7.92 -12.49
C SER A 215 3.82 6.86 -13.42
N GLU A 216 4.64 5.93 -13.90
CA GLU A 216 4.23 4.85 -14.81
C GLU A 216 4.57 3.46 -14.25
N GLN A 217 3.67 2.50 -14.48
CA GLN A 217 3.89 1.07 -14.28
C GLN A 217 3.32 0.30 -15.49
N LEU A 218 4.20 -0.25 -16.33
CA LEU A 218 3.83 -1.05 -17.50
C LEU A 218 4.25 -2.51 -17.27
N ILE A 219 3.28 -3.40 -17.13
CA ILE A 219 3.49 -4.83 -16.88
C ILE A 219 2.94 -5.60 -18.08
N ASP A 220 3.81 -6.12 -18.94
CA ASP A 220 3.45 -6.99 -20.06
C ASP A 220 3.92 -8.42 -19.83
N MET A 221 3.01 -9.25 -19.33
CA MET A 221 3.24 -10.66 -19.04
C MET A 221 2.54 -11.59 -20.03
N ARG A 222 2.10 -11.12 -21.20
CA ARG A 222 1.38 -11.93 -22.22
C ARG A 222 2.13 -13.22 -22.60
N THR A 223 3.45 -13.16 -22.54
CA THR A 223 4.44 -14.20 -22.86
C THR A 223 4.96 -14.98 -21.65
N GLY A 224 4.54 -14.67 -20.42
CA GLY A 224 5.08 -15.26 -19.18
C GLY A 224 4.02 -15.73 -18.19
N GLY A 225 4.43 -16.38 -17.09
CA GLY A 225 3.51 -16.86 -16.07
C GLY A 225 3.15 -15.79 -15.02
N VAL A 226 1.85 -15.56 -14.78
CA VAL A 226 1.36 -14.72 -13.67
C VAL A 226 0.60 -15.58 -12.66
N ALA A 227 1.05 -15.55 -11.40
CA ALA A 227 0.39 -16.18 -10.25
C ALA A 227 -0.35 -15.14 -9.37
N GLY A 228 0.08 -13.88 -9.39
CA GLY A 228 -0.58 -12.77 -8.69
C GLY A 228 0.13 -11.43 -8.90
N ILE A 229 -0.58 -10.32 -8.67
CA ILE A 229 0.00 -8.97 -8.74
C ILE A 229 -0.49 -8.14 -7.55
N GLU A 230 0.43 -7.54 -6.81
CA GLU A 230 0.18 -6.63 -5.69
C GLU A 230 0.79 -5.25 -6.02
N VAL A 231 -0.02 -4.19 -6.08
CA VAL A 231 0.46 -2.82 -6.26
C VAL A 231 0.08 -2.02 -5.02
N THR A 232 1.08 -1.62 -4.23
CA THR A 232 0.88 -0.91 -2.96
C THR A 232 1.18 0.58 -3.07
N GLY A 233 2.15 0.95 -3.92
CA GLY A 233 2.42 2.35 -4.23
C GLY A 233 1.34 2.98 -5.11
N GLY A 234 1.11 4.28 -4.94
CA GLY A 234 0.26 5.04 -5.86
C GLY A 234 0.93 5.26 -7.22
N THR A 235 0.15 5.38 -8.29
CA THR A 235 0.68 5.63 -9.64
C THR A 235 -0.25 6.43 -10.55
N ASN A 236 0.32 7.22 -11.47
CA ASN A 236 -0.48 7.98 -12.43
C ASN A 236 -1.03 7.08 -13.55
N GLN A 237 -0.28 6.06 -13.99
CA GLN A 237 -0.75 5.08 -14.96
C GLN A 237 -0.25 3.66 -14.65
N LEU A 238 -1.18 2.71 -14.54
CA LEU A 238 -0.95 1.28 -14.36
C LEU A 238 -1.51 0.51 -15.56
N VAL A 239 -0.63 0.02 -16.43
CA VAL A 239 -0.96 -0.80 -17.60
C VAL A 239 -0.61 -2.26 -17.33
N LEU A 240 -1.62 -3.12 -17.35
CA LEU A 240 -1.47 -4.57 -17.22
C LEU A 240 -1.83 -5.23 -18.56
N GLN A 241 -0.88 -5.89 -19.21
CA GLN A 241 -1.13 -6.80 -20.34
C GLN A 241 -0.86 -8.23 -19.86
N LEU A 242 -1.89 -9.06 -19.87
CA LEU A 242 -1.93 -10.30 -19.09
C LEU A 242 -2.20 -11.53 -19.97
N PRO A 243 -1.56 -12.68 -19.67
CA PRO A 243 -1.76 -13.95 -20.38
C PRO A 243 -3.10 -14.59 -19.97
N GLU A 244 -3.44 -15.76 -20.52
CA GLU A 244 -4.48 -16.59 -19.92
C GLU A 244 -4.01 -17.09 -18.52
N PRO A 245 -4.78 -16.85 -17.44
CA PRO A 245 -4.41 -17.25 -16.09
C PRO A 245 -4.69 -18.74 -15.84
N LYS A 246 -3.87 -19.39 -15.01
CA LYS A 246 -4.15 -20.74 -14.52
C LYS A 246 -5.03 -20.64 -13.27
N GLY A 247 -6.33 -20.88 -13.42
CA GLY A 247 -7.32 -20.71 -12.35
C GLY A 247 -7.69 -19.24 -12.10
N THR A 248 -8.14 -18.93 -10.88
CA THR A 248 -8.49 -17.55 -10.49
C THR A 248 -7.27 -16.82 -9.91
N VAL A 249 -6.61 -16.02 -10.73
CA VAL A 249 -5.47 -15.18 -10.32
C VAL A 249 -5.97 -13.89 -9.67
N ARG A 250 -5.36 -13.50 -8.54
CA ARG A 250 -5.72 -12.26 -7.82
C ARG A 250 -4.82 -11.09 -8.23
N ILE A 251 -5.42 -9.92 -8.33
CA ILE A 251 -4.72 -8.64 -8.48
C ILE A 251 -5.22 -7.70 -7.40
N SER A 252 -4.34 -7.13 -6.59
CA SER A 252 -4.72 -6.18 -5.53
C SER A 252 -3.95 -4.88 -5.68
N VAL A 253 -4.69 -3.79 -5.87
CA VAL A 253 -4.19 -2.42 -5.97
C VAL A 253 -4.64 -1.67 -4.71
N SER A 254 -3.71 -1.28 -3.85
CA SER A 254 -3.98 -0.53 -2.62
C SER A 254 -3.31 0.85 -2.57
N GLY A 255 -2.62 1.24 -3.64
CA GLY A 255 -2.30 2.64 -3.89
C GLY A 255 -3.42 3.34 -4.66
N THR A 256 -3.46 4.67 -4.60
CA THR A 256 -4.30 5.49 -5.48
C THR A 256 -3.80 5.40 -6.91
N VAL A 257 -4.70 5.26 -7.90
CA VAL A 257 -4.32 5.18 -9.31
C VAL A 257 -4.98 6.30 -10.11
N GLY A 258 -4.21 6.96 -10.98
CA GLY A 258 -4.74 7.83 -12.03
C GLY A 258 -5.53 6.99 -13.03
N GLU A 259 -4.83 6.33 -13.94
CA GLU A 259 -5.39 5.45 -14.95
C GLU A 259 -5.01 3.98 -14.74
N LEU A 260 -6.01 3.11 -14.72
CA LEU A 260 -5.87 1.65 -14.72
C LEU A 260 -6.31 1.07 -16.06
N ILE A 261 -5.40 0.46 -16.80
CA ILE A 261 -5.68 -0.24 -18.08
C ILE A 261 -5.39 -1.72 -17.89
N VAL A 262 -6.40 -2.58 -18.05
CA VAL A 262 -6.27 -4.04 -17.97
C VAL A 262 -6.59 -4.68 -19.32
N ARG A 263 -5.60 -5.32 -19.92
CA ARG A 263 -5.68 -6.03 -21.20
C ARG A 263 -5.42 -7.51 -20.97
N THR A 264 -6.35 -8.37 -21.39
CA THR A 264 -6.27 -9.82 -21.12
C THR A 264 -6.44 -10.63 -22.39
N ALA A 265 -5.50 -11.55 -22.64
CA ALA A 265 -5.53 -12.44 -23.80
C ALA A 265 -6.81 -13.27 -23.89
N GLY A 266 -7.27 -13.53 -25.12
CA GLY A 266 -8.29 -14.55 -25.43
C GLY A 266 -9.68 -14.28 -24.83
N GLY A 267 -9.97 -13.02 -24.47
CA GLY A 267 -11.23 -12.67 -23.80
C GLY A 267 -11.37 -13.20 -22.37
N THR A 268 -10.26 -13.57 -21.72
CA THR A 268 -10.22 -14.05 -20.32
C THR A 268 -11.12 -13.21 -19.41
N PRO A 269 -12.08 -13.82 -18.69
CA PRO A 269 -12.99 -13.06 -17.83
C PRO A 269 -12.30 -12.34 -16.66
N VAL A 270 -12.78 -11.13 -16.37
CA VAL A 270 -12.24 -10.25 -15.33
C VAL A 270 -13.36 -9.75 -14.41
N ARG A 271 -13.07 -9.72 -13.12
CA ARG A 271 -13.84 -8.98 -12.12
C ARG A 271 -12.99 -7.84 -11.59
N LEU A 272 -13.56 -6.63 -11.59
CA LEU A 272 -12.95 -5.41 -11.08
C LEU A 272 -13.81 -4.87 -9.93
N ARG A 273 -13.26 -4.89 -8.71
CA ARG A 273 -13.91 -4.37 -7.48
C ARG A 273 -13.27 -3.05 -7.09
N LEU A 274 -13.97 -1.95 -7.34
CA LEU A 274 -13.53 -0.58 -7.06
C LEU A 274 -14.06 -0.16 -5.68
N ARG A 275 -13.29 -0.39 -4.61
CA ARG A 275 -13.69 -0.05 -3.24
C ARG A 275 -13.69 1.46 -3.02
N GLY A 276 -12.62 2.17 -3.39
CA GLY A 276 -12.61 3.65 -3.44
C GLY A 276 -13.48 4.26 -4.55
N GLY A 277 -13.94 3.45 -5.51
CA GLY A 277 -14.71 3.91 -6.68
C GLY A 277 -13.83 4.44 -7.81
N ALA A 278 -14.47 4.95 -8.88
CA ALA A 278 -13.77 5.66 -9.96
C ALA A 278 -14.61 6.72 -10.66
N LYS A 279 -13.96 7.80 -11.14
CA LYS A 279 -14.64 8.87 -11.90
C LYS A 279 -15.17 8.33 -13.23
N THR A 280 -14.39 7.49 -13.91
CA THR A 280 -14.80 6.73 -15.09
C THR A 280 -14.35 5.26 -14.98
N ALA A 281 -15.20 4.35 -15.42
CA ALA A 281 -14.92 2.93 -15.49
C ALA A 281 -15.57 2.29 -16.73
N THR A 282 -14.79 1.52 -17.48
CA THR A 282 -15.17 0.92 -18.76
C THR A 282 -14.93 -0.59 -18.72
N VAL A 283 -16.01 -1.37 -18.69
CA VAL A 283 -15.99 -2.85 -18.74
C VAL A 283 -17.19 -3.26 -19.59
N ALA A 284 -16.91 -3.86 -20.76
CA ALA A 284 -17.88 -4.32 -21.75
C ALA A 284 -19.00 -3.30 -22.08
N GLY A 285 -18.64 -2.19 -22.75
CA GLY A 285 -19.58 -1.14 -23.15
C GLY A 285 -19.00 0.27 -23.02
N PRO A 286 -19.84 1.32 -23.02
CA PRO A 286 -19.40 2.71 -22.88
C PRO A 286 -18.88 3.03 -21.45
N PRO A 287 -18.07 4.10 -21.29
CA PRO A 287 -17.58 4.56 -20.00
C PRO A 287 -18.73 5.04 -19.09
N ARG A 288 -18.64 4.71 -17.80
CA ARG A 288 -19.63 5.07 -16.76
C ARG A 288 -18.97 5.45 -15.44
N LYS A 289 -19.63 6.26 -14.60
CA LYS A 289 -19.16 6.55 -13.23
C LYS A 289 -19.26 5.29 -12.36
N ALA A 290 -18.27 5.03 -11.50
CA ALA A 290 -18.28 3.92 -10.55
C ALA A 290 -18.28 4.44 -9.11
N LYS A 291 -19.36 4.19 -8.36
CA LYS A 291 -19.42 4.54 -6.92
C LYS A 291 -18.43 3.70 -6.11
N ALA A 292 -18.07 4.18 -4.92
CA ALA A 292 -17.35 3.37 -3.94
C ALA A 292 -18.07 2.02 -3.69
N GLY A 293 -17.30 0.95 -3.61
CA GLY A 293 -17.79 -0.44 -3.50
C GLY A 293 -18.28 -1.08 -4.80
N ALA A 294 -18.29 -0.38 -5.93
CA ALA A 294 -18.77 -0.92 -7.21
C ALA A 294 -18.00 -2.18 -7.64
N THR A 295 -18.75 -3.14 -8.20
CA THR A 295 -18.19 -4.35 -8.82
C THR A 295 -18.59 -4.39 -10.28
N LEU A 296 -17.60 -4.52 -11.16
CA LEU A 296 -17.75 -4.68 -12.59
C LEU A 296 -17.25 -6.07 -12.96
N THR A 297 -17.96 -6.77 -13.84
CA THR A 297 -17.58 -8.11 -14.33
C THR A 297 -17.74 -8.16 -15.83
N SER A 298 -16.78 -8.77 -16.52
CA SER A 298 -16.94 -9.16 -17.92
C SER A 298 -18.04 -10.23 -18.07
N PRO A 299 -18.54 -10.46 -19.30
CA PRO A 299 -19.23 -11.70 -19.65
C PRO A 299 -18.43 -12.95 -19.25
N GLY A 300 -19.12 -14.07 -19.06
CA GLY A 300 -18.51 -15.38 -18.75
C GLY A 300 -17.96 -15.56 -17.31
N TRP A 301 -17.83 -14.48 -16.52
CA TRP A 301 -17.16 -14.50 -15.21
C TRP A 301 -17.57 -15.65 -14.28
N SER A 302 -18.87 -15.94 -14.17
CA SER A 302 -19.42 -16.95 -13.25
C SER A 302 -18.98 -18.38 -13.60
N ALA A 303 -19.05 -18.75 -14.88
CA ALA A 303 -18.71 -20.08 -15.38
C ALA A 303 -17.19 -20.30 -15.57
N ALA A 304 -16.41 -19.23 -15.66
CA ALA A 304 -14.98 -19.31 -15.93
C ALA A 304 -14.16 -19.93 -14.78
N LYS A 305 -13.32 -20.91 -15.12
CA LYS A 305 -12.30 -21.47 -14.21
C LYS A 305 -11.05 -20.59 -14.17
N ASN A 306 -10.57 -20.21 -15.36
CA ASN A 306 -9.46 -19.30 -15.61
C ASN A 306 -9.98 -17.86 -15.69
N ARG A 307 -9.58 -16.97 -14.77
CA ARG A 307 -10.09 -15.58 -14.67
C ARG A 307 -9.23 -14.69 -13.76
N TYR A 308 -9.28 -13.37 -13.94
CA TYR A 308 -8.61 -12.38 -13.06
C TYR A 308 -9.56 -11.68 -12.10
N ASP A 309 -9.28 -11.77 -10.79
CA ASP A 309 -10.05 -11.11 -9.74
C ASP A 309 -9.27 -9.89 -9.19
N LEU A 310 -9.57 -8.70 -9.74
CA LEU A 310 -8.95 -7.44 -9.37
C LEU A 310 -9.74 -6.72 -8.26
N VAL A 311 -9.03 -6.27 -7.23
CA VAL A 311 -9.53 -5.34 -6.21
C VAL A 311 -8.68 -4.08 -6.24
N ALA A 312 -9.30 -2.93 -6.49
CA ALA A 312 -8.75 -1.63 -6.13
C ALA A 312 -9.35 -1.23 -4.78
N SER A 313 -8.53 -1.20 -3.73
CA SER A 313 -8.94 -0.77 -2.39
C SER A 313 -9.17 0.73 -2.34
N ASP A 314 -8.28 1.47 -3.00
CA ASP A 314 -8.24 2.93 -2.98
C ASP A 314 -8.91 3.57 -4.21
N ALA A 315 -8.85 4.91 -4.29
CA ALA A 315 -9.44 5.67 -5.38
C ALA A 315 -8.70 5.43 -6.71
N VAL A 316 -9.47 5.22 -7.78
CA VAL A 316 -8.99 5.19 -9.17
C VAL A 316 -9.61 6.36 -9.94
N THR A 317 -8.90 7.08 -10.81
CA THR A 317 -9.53 8.15 -11.61
C THR A 317 -10.24 7.58 -12.84
N SER A 318 -9.53 6.86 -13.71
CA SER A 318 -10.08 6.10 -14.84
C SER A 318 -9.72 4.62 -14.74
N ALA A 319 -10.67 3.73 -15.02
CA ALA A 319 -10.43 2.30 -15.12
C ALA A 319 -10.96 1.75 -16.44
N SER A 320 -10.20 0.91 -17.13
CA SER A 320 -10.62 0.24 -18.36
C SER A 320 -10.19 -1.22 -18.38
N TRP A 321 -11.05 -2.07 -18.95
CA TRP A 321 -10.71 -3.43 -19.32
C TRP A 321 -11.05 -3.70 -20.79
N ALA A 322 -10.17 -4.42 -21.48
CA ALA A 322 -10.39 -4.94 -22.81
C ALA A 322 -9.82 -6.37 -22.96
N ALA A 323 -10.46 -7.16 -23.83
CA ALA A 323 -9.83 -8.32 -24.41
C ALA A 323 -8.64 -7.89 -25.30
N SER A 324 -7.64 -8.77 -25.41
CA SER A 324 -6.51 -8.68 -26.35
C SER A 324 -6.56 -9.82 -27.35
#